data_AF-A0A9D1C578-F1
#
_entry.id   AF-A0A9D1C578-F1
#
_cell.length_a   1.000
_cell.length_b   1.000
_cell.length_c   1.000
_cell.angle_alpha   90.00
_cell.angle_beta   90.00
_cell.angle_gamma   90.00
#
_symmetry.space_group_name_H-M   'P 1'
#
loop_
_entity.id
_entity.type
_entity.pdbx_description
1 polymer ?
#
loop_
_entity_poly.entity_id
_entity_poly.type
_entity_poly.pdbx_seq_one_letter_code
_entity_poly.pdbx_strand_id
1 'polypeptide(L)' 'EHIQEKPFLEEYKKRSLILNKEINIVRNKNTIEKAIALDIDEQFRLKVKKENGEIEYLNSGEVSIRKG' A
#
# COMPACT_ATOMS: atom_id res chain seq x y z
N GLU A 1 -10.23 23.15 14.11
CA GLU A 1 -9.31 22.24 14.82
C GLU A 1 -8.35 21.64 13.80
N HIS A 2 -7.04 21.83 13.98
CA HIS A 2 -6.01 21.30 13.07
C HIS A 2 -5.58 19.91 13.58
N ILE A 3 -6.16 18.85 13.01
CA ILE A 3 -5.72 17.46 13.25
C ILE A 3 -4.44 17.23 12.42
N GLN A 4 -3.36 17.93 12.77
CA GLN A 4 -2.10 17.86 12.01
C GLN A 4 -1.18 16.74 12.50
N GLU A 5 -1.33 16.29 13.74
CA GLU A 5 -0.55 15.17 14.26
C GLU A 5 -1.33 13.87 14.08
N LYS A 6 -0.75 12.94 13.31
CA LYS A 6 -1.24 11.56 13.17
C LYS A 6 -0.29 10.63 13.92
N PRO A 7 -0.23 10.69 15.27
CA PRO A 7 0.71 9.91 16.07
C PRO A 7 0.59 8.40 15.81
N PHE A 8 -0.59 7.95 15.35
CA PHE A 8 -0.86 6.56 15.02
C PHE A 8 -0.28 6.10 13.69
N LEU A 9 0.08 7.01 12.77
CA LEU A 9 0.56 6.64 11.44
C LEU A 9 1.89 5.87 11.51
N GLU A 10 2.81 6.32 12.35
CA GLU A 10 4.11 5.66 12.53
C GLU A 10 3.96 4.26 13.15
N GLU A 11 3.10 4.13 14.16
CA GLU A 11 2.82 2.82 14.75
C GLU A 11 2.09 1.89 13.75
N TYR A 12 1.17 2.43 12.96
CA TYR A 12 0.48 1.71 11.91
C TYR A 12 1.44 1.18 10.83
N LYS A 13 2.39 2.00 10.39
CA LYS A 13 3.46 1.58 9.48
C LYS A 13 4.32 0.46 10.09
N LYS A 14 4.77 0.63 11.33
CA LYS A 14 5.59 -0.37 12.04
C LYS A 14 4.89 -1.73 12.18
N ARG A 15 3.58 -1.74 12.36
CA ARG A 15 2.78 -2.96 12.50
C ARG A 15 2.26 -3.50 11.15
N SER A 16 2.48 -2.80 10.04
CA SER A 16 1.99 -3.20 8.73
C SER A 16 2.68 -4.49 8.25
N LEU A 17 1.88 -5.48 7.88
CA LEU A 17 2.37 -6.78 7.41
C LEU A 17 2.73 -6.79 5.92
N ILE A 18 2.42 -5.72 5.18
CA ILE A 18 2.54 -5.67 3.73
C ILE A 18 3.68 -4.78 3.23
N LEU A 19 4.16 -3.83 4.04
CA LEU A 19 5.26 -2.95 3.65
C LEU A 19 6.52 -3.75 3.31
N ASN A 20 7.23 -3.28 2.28
CA ASN A 20 8.42 -3.90 1.70
C ASN A 20 8.19 -5.30 1.11
N LYS A 21 6.94 -5.70 0.85
CA LYS A 21 6.62 -6.98 0.22
C LYS A 21 6.13 -6.81 -1.22
N GLU A 22 6.35 -7.84 -2.02
CA GLU A 22 5.63 -8.04 -3.27
C GLU A 22 4.15 -8.30 -2.98
N ILE A 23 3.32 -7.57 -3.70
CA ILE A 23 1.87 -7.65 -3.63
C ILE A 23 1.27 -7.75 -5.04
N ASN A 24 0.06 -8.26 -5.07
CA ASN A 24 -0.80 -8.30 -6.24
C ASN A 24 -1.92 -7.27 -6.02
N ILE A 25 -2.03 -6.29 -6.91
CA ILE A 25 -3.12 -5.33 -7.00
C ILE A 25 -4.23 -5.95 -7.85
N VAL A 26 -5.44 -6.01 -7.32
CA VAL A 26 -6.62 -6.68 -7.85
C VAL A 26 -7.67 -5.63 -8.18
N ARG A 27 -7.65 -5.08 -9.40
CA ARG A 27 -8.57 -4.01 -9.84
C ARG A 27 -9.99 -4.50 -10.12
N ASN A 28 -10.07 -5.74 -10.59
CA ASN A 28 -11.26 -6.38 -11.12
C ASN A 28 -11.06 -7.90 -10.99
N LYS A 29 -12.11 -8.70 -11.22
CA LYS A 29 -12.07 -10.18 -11.06
C LYS A 29 -10.93 -10.90 -11.81
N ASN A 30 -10.35 -10.27 -12.84
CA ASN A 30 -9.36 -10.91 -13.70
C ASN A 30 -8.07 -10.10 -13.89
N THR A 31 -7.95 -8.91 -13.27
CA THR A 31 -6.76 -8.07 -13.45
C THR A 31 -5.93 -8.09 -12.19
N ILE A 32 -4.80 -8.80 -12.25
CA ILE A 32 -3.78 -8.85 -11.20
C ILE A 32 -2.53 -8.17 -11.72
N GLU A 33 -2.08 -7.13 -11.02
CA GLU A 33 -0.87 -6.39 -11.33
C GLU A 33 0.13 -6.51 -10.17
N LYS A 34 1.40 -6.81 -10.48
CA LYS A 34 2.44 -6.93 -9.45
C LYS A 34 2.99 -5.56 -9.07
N ALA A 35 3.22 -5.39 -7.78
CA ALA A 35 3.87 -4.20 -7.25
C ALA A 35 4.61 -4.50 -5.95
N ILE A 36 5.44 -3.56 -5.51
CA ILE A 36 6.08 -3.54 -4.20
C ILE A 36 5.39 -2.48 -3.35
N ALA A 37 4.91 -2.85 -2.16
CA ALA A 37 4.37 -1.89 -1.19
C ALA A 37 5.51 -1.13 -0.53
N LEU A 38 5.56 0.19 -0.72
CA LEU A 38 6.66 1.04 -0.27
C LEU A 38 6.37 1.73 1.06
N ASP A 39 5.21 2.37 1.19
CA ASP A 39 4.86 3.15 2.37
C ASP A 39 3.34 3.35 2.48
N ILE A 40 2.89 3.92 3.59
CA ILE A 40 1.53 4.42 3.79
C ILE A 40 1.62 5.94 3.94
N ASP A 41 0.94 6.69 3.08
CA ASP A 41 1.01 8.16 3.17
C ASP A 41 0.14 8.73 4.29
N GLU A 42 0.17 10.04 4.45
CA GLU A 42 -0.60 10.72 5.49
C GLU A 42 -2.11 10.54 5.30
N GLN A 43 -2.57 10.32 4.07
CA GLN A 43 -3.96 10.03 3.74
C GLN A 43 -4.31 8.54 3.95
N PHE A 44 -3.43 7.76 4.57
CA PHE A 44 -3.56 6.31 4.79
C PHE A 44 -3.64 5.49 3.50
N ARG A 45 -3.09 6.00 2.40
CA ARG A 45 -3.03 5.28 1.11
C ARG A 45 -1.76 4.46 1.03
N LEU A 46 -1.87 3.27 0.46
CA LEU A 46 -0.71 2.43 0.20
C LEU A 46 0.03 2.94 -1.04
N LYS A 47 1.25 3.44 -0.83
CA LYS A 47 2.19 3.78 -1.90
C LYS A 47 2.81 2.49 -2.42
N VAL A 48 2.69 2.24 -3.72
CA VAL A 48 3.20 1.04 -4.38
C VAL A 48 4.08 1.42 -5.58
N LYS A 49 5.04 0.55 -5.91
CA LYS A 49 5.81 0.63 -7.16
C LYS A 49 5.50 -0.57 -8.04
N LYS A 50 4.94 -0.32 -9.21
CA LYS A 50 4.61 -1.32 -10.23
C LYS A 50 5.88 -1.85 -10.92
N GLU A 51 5.76 -2.97 -11.64
CA GLU A 51 6.87 -3.55 -12.43
C GLU A 51 7.43 -2.58 -13.48
N ASN A 52 6.58 -1.72 -14.07
CA ASN A 52 7.00 -0.67 -15.02
C ASN A 52 7.74 0.51 -14.35
N GLY A 53 7.87 0.52 -13.03
CA GLY A 53 8.51 1.57 -12.24
C GLY A 53 7.61 2.72 -11.80
N GLU A 54 6.34 2.74 -12.25
CA GLU A 54 5.35 3.74 -11.87
C GLU A 54 4.98 3.65 -10.38
N ILE A 55 4.77 4.82 -9.77
CA ILE A 55 4.31 4.94 -8.38
C ILE A 55 2.82 5.22 -8.36
N GLU A 56 2.09 4.45 -7.56
CA GLU A 56 0.65 4.66 -7.35
C GLU A 56 0.29 4.67 -5.86
N TYR A 57 -0.83 5.33 -5.52
CA TYR A 57 -1.39 5.42 -4.18
C TYR A 57 -2.78 4.78 -4.14
N LEU A 58 -2.93 3.70 -3.38
CA LEU A 58 -4.17 2.91 -3.29
C LEU A 58 -4.94 3.25 -2.01
N ASN A 59 -6.25 3.54 -2.11
CA ASN A 59 -7.07 3.97 -0.97
C ASN A 59 -7.64 2.81 -0.12
N SER A 60 -8.07 1.69 -0.71
CA SER A 60 -8.52 0.49 0.02
C SER A 60 -8.92 -0.65 -0.93
N GLY A 61 -8.73 -1.91 -0.52
CA GLY A 61 -9.58 -3.04 -0.94
C GLY A 61 -9.02 -4.04 -1.97
N GLU A 62 -7.87 -3.79 -2.57
CA GLU A 62 -7.47 -4.53 -3.78
C GLU A 62 -6.10 -5.21 -3.69
N VAL A 63 -5.42 -5.19 -2.53
CA VAL A 63 -4.07 -5.76 -2.45
C VAL A 63 -4.07 -7.12 -1.75
N SER A 64 -3.37 -8.09 -2.35
CA SER A 64 -3.10 -9.39 -1.75
C SER A 64 -1.59 -9.62 -1.66
N ILE A 65 -1.13 -10.21 -0.55
CA ILE A 65 0.27 -10.58 -0.38
C ILE A 65 0.56 -11.81 -1.22
N ARG A 66 1.62 -11.76 -2.03
CA ARG A 66 2.11 -12.96 -2.72
C ARG A 66 2.83 -13.83 -1.69
N LYS A 67 2.26 -15.00 -1.36
CA LYS A 67 3.02 -16.05 -0.67
C LYS A 67 3.96 -16.66 -1.72
N GLY A 68 5.25 -16.38 -1.60
CA GLY A 68 6.29 -17.13 -2.29
C GLY A 68 6.35 -18.55 -1.78
#